data_AF-A0A7J7F756-F1
#
_entry.id   AF-A0A7J7F756-F1
#
_cell.length_a   1.000
_cell.length_b   1.000
_cell.length_c   1.000
_cell.angle_alpha   90.00
_cell.angle_beta   90.00
_cell.angle_gamma   90.00
#
_symmetry.space_group_name_H-M   'P 1'
#
loop_
_entity.id
_entity.type
_entity.pdbx_description
1 polymer ?
#
loop_
_entity_poly.entity_id
_entity_poly.type
_entity_poly.pdbx_seq_one_letter_code
_entity_poly.pdbx_strand_id
1 'polypeptide(L)'
;FICLFQISIFMTHLSNYGNDRLGLYTFVNLANFVQSWTNLQLQTLPPVKLAHKYFELFPDQKDPLWQNPCDDKRHRDIWSKEKTCDRLPKFLVIGPQKTGTTALYLFLVMHPSILSNSPSPKTFEEVQFFNRNNYHRGIDWYMDFFPVPSNVTTDFLFEKSANYFHSEEAPKRAASLVPKAKIITILIDPSDRAYSWYQHQRSHEDPAALKFSFYEVISAGPRAPSELRALQKRCLVPGWYASHIERWLVYFPPFQLLIIDGQQLRTDPATVMDEVQKFLGVSPHYNYSEALT
;
A
#
# COMPACT_ATOMS: atom_id res chain seq x y z
N PHE A 1 3.07 -4.72 -45.01
CA PHE A 1 2.39 -4.45 -43.73
C PHE A 1 2.34 -2.96 -43.54
N ILE A 2 1.14 -2.39 -43.57
CA ILE A 2 0.89 -0.96 -43.43
C ILE A 2 1.20 -0.60 -41.96
N CYS A 3 2.25 0.18 -41.72
CA CYS A 3 2.47 0.82 -40.42
C CYS A 3 1.33 1.82 -40.20
N LEU A 4 0.27 1.38 -39.52
CA LEU A 4 -0.90 2.19 -39.18
C LEU A 4 -0.59 3.28 -38.13
N PHE A 5 0.65 3.34 -37.63
CA PHE A 5 1.08 4.36 -36.66
C PHE A 5 2.40 4.99 -37.07
N GLN A 6 2.44 6.32 -37.06
CA GLN A 6 3.63 7.15 -37.32
C GLN A 6 4.68 7.03 -36.19
N ILE A 7 4.31 6.42 -35.06
CA ILE A 7 5.16 6.21 -33.88
C ILE A 7 4.88 4.80 -33.35
N SER A 8 5.91 3.96 -33.31
CA SER A 8 5.89 2.66 -32.63
C SER A 8 6.73 2.77 -31.36
N ILE A 9 6.15 2.46 -30.21
CA ILE A 9 6.86 2.40 -28.94
C ILE A 9 7.16 0.95 -28.62
N PHE A 10 8.44 0.66 -28.40
CA PHE A 10 8.90 -0.62 -27.95
C PHE A 10 9.51 -0.43 -26.57
N MET A 11 8.90 -1.04 -25.55
CA MET A 11 9.45 -1.09 -24.21
C MET A 11 10.13 -2.45 -24.05
N THR A 12 11.44 -2.46 -23.79
CA THR A 12 12.07 -3.64 -23.20
C THR A 12 11.57 -3.75 -21.76
N HIS A 13 11.33 -4.97 -21.27
CA HIS A 13 10.75 -5.25 -19.93
C HIS A 13 11.64 -4.86 -18.73
N LEU A 14 12.48 -3.84 -18.90
CA LEU A 14 13.65 -3.56 -18.09
C LEU A 14 13.35 -2.98 -16.70
N SER A 15 12.11 -3.01 -16.21
CA SER A 15 11.78 -2.22 -15.00
C SER A 15 10.85 -2.84 -13.98
N ASN A 16 10.17 -3.95 -14.27
CA ASN A 16 9.30 -4.54 -13.23
C ASN A 16 9.99 -5.65 -12.44
N TYR A 17 10.67 -6.61 -13.09
CA TYR A 17 11.21 -7.77 -12.35
C TYR A 17 12.56 -8.31 -12.80
N GLY A 18 13.08 -7.99 -14.00
CA GLY A 18 14.27 -8.66 -14.50
C GLY A 18 15.09 -7.90 -15.53
N ASN A 19 16.34 -8.35 -15.67
CA ASN A 19 17.30 -7.88 -16.67
C ASN A 19 17.09 -8.69 -17.95
N ASP A 20 16.24 -8.20 -18.86
CA ASP A 20 15.91 -8.89 -20.11
C ASP A 20 17.12 -8.93 -21.05
N ARG A 21 17.92 -10.00 -20.95
CA ARG A 21 19.12 -10.22 -21.76
C ARG A 21 18.82 -10.48 -23.24
N LEU A 22 17.62 -10.96 -23.56
CA LEU A 22 17.20 -11.26 -24.95
C LEU A 22 16.54 -10.05 -25.63
N GLY A 23 15.94 -9.15 -24.85
CA GLY A 23 15.32 -7.93 -25.36
C GLY A 23 16.30 -7.08 -26.16
N LEU A 24 17.53 -6.91 -25.64
CA LEU A 24 18.56 -6.12 -26.32
C LEU A 24 19.02 -6.77 -27.63
N TYR A 25 19.22 -8.10 -27.63
CA TYR A 25 19.56 -8.87 -28.84
C TYR A 25 18.46 -8.78 -29.90
N THR A 26 17.20 -8.92 -29.49
CA THR A 26 16.04 -8.84 -30.38
C THR A 26 15.91 -7.47 -31.01
N PHE A 27 16.10 -6.41 -30.22
CA PHE A 27 16.08 -5.03 -30.71
C PHE A 27 17.19 -4.72 -31.69
N VAL A 28 18.43 -5.16 -31.39
CA VAL A 28 19.57 -4.97 -32.29
C VAL A 28 19.31 -5.67 -33.63
N ASN A 29 18.81 -6.90 -33.60
CA ASN A 29 18.48 -7.63 -34.82
C ASN A 29 17.33 -6.98 -35.60
N LEU A 30 16.29 -6.48 -34.92
CA LEU A 30 15.21 -5.74 -35.57
C LEU A 30 15.74 -4.46 -36.23
N ALA A 31 16.55 -3.67 -35.52
CA ALA A 31 17.15 -2.46 -36.06
C ALA A 31 18.03 -2.76 -37.27
N ASN A 32 18.87 -3.80 -37.19
CA ASN A 32 19.69 -4.27 -38.30
C ASN A 32 18.83 -4.72 -39.48
N PHE A 33 17.77 -5.49 -39.25
CA PHE A 33 16.86 -5.93 -40.29
C PHE A 33 16.22 -4.74 -41.02
N VAL A 34 15.69 -3.78 -40.27
CA VAL A 34 15.06 -2.57 -40.83
C VAL A 34 16.07 -1.77 -41.65
N GLN A 35 17.31 -1.61 -41.16
CA GLN A 35 18.34 -0.85 -41.85
C GLN A 35 18.89 -1.56 -43.10
N SER A 36 19.01 -2.89 -43.09
CA SER A 36 19.61 -3.66 -44.18
C SER A 36 18.62 -4.12 -45.24
N TRP A 37 17.35 -4.33 -44.88
CA TRP A 37 16.36 -4.98 -45.76
C TRP A 37 15.15 -4.11 -46.07
N THR A 38 15.10 -2.87 -45.59
CA THR A 38 14.02 -1.93 -45.86
C THR A 38 14.55 -0.52 -46.16
N ASN A 39 13.71 0.32 -46.76
CA ASN A 39 14.01 1.76 -46.96
C ASN A 39 13.51 2.63 -45.81
N LEU A 40 13.12 2.05 -44.66
CA LEU A 40 12.60 2.79 -43.53
C LEU A 40 13.75 3.46 -42.76
N GLN A 41 13.62 4.75 -42.47
CA GLN A 41 14.54 5.46 -41.58
C GLN A 41 14.04 5.44 -40.14
N LEU A 42 14.80 4.79 -39.25
CA LEU A 42 14.54 4.83 -37.82
C LEU A 42 15.08 6.14 -37.23
N GLN A 43 14.21 6.89 -36.57
CA GLN A 43 14.58 8.08 -35.80
C GLN A 43 14.20 7.86 -34.34
N THR A 44 15.08 8.28 -33.43
CA THR A 44 14.83 8.22 -31.99
C THR A 44 15.03 9.60 -31.36
N LEU A 45 14.22 9.91 -30.35
CA LEU A 45 14.41 11.08 -29.53
C LEU A 45 15.37 10.76 -28.37
N PRO A 46 16.11 11.74 -27.83
CA PRO A 46 16.83 11.57 -26.58
C PRO A 46 15.91 11.02 -25.47
N PRO A 47 16.39 10.16 -24.56
CA PRO A 47 15.54 9.43 -23.60
C PRO A 47 14.51 10.28 -22.85
N VAL A 48 14.90 11.48 -22.38
CA VAL A 48 14.00 12.39 -21.67
C VAL A 48 12.89 12.93 -22.58
N LYS A 49 13.22 13.33 -23.81
CA LYS A 49 12.24 13.81 -24.78
C LYS A 49 11.30 12.69 -25.25
N LEU A 50 11.84 11.48 -25.39
CA LEU A 50 11.04 10.29 -25.70
C LEU A 50 10.06 9.98 -24.56
N ALA A 51 10.51 10.01 -23.31
CA ALA A 51 9.67 9.82 -22.14
C ALA A 51 8.56 10.87 -22.04
N HIS A 52 8.89 12.15 -22.26
CA HIS A 52 7.87 13.22 -22.30
C HIS A 52 6.82 12.95 -23.37
N LYS A 53 7.24 12.66 -24.61
CA LYS A 53 6.34 12.34 -25.71
C LYS A 53 5.50 11.08 -25.44
N TYR A 54 6.06 10.09 -24.74
CA TYR A 54 5.32 8.91 -24.31
C TYR A 54 4.20 9.27 -23.35
N PHE A 55 4.49 10.03 -22.29
CA PHE A 55 3.48 10.41 -21.30
C PHE A 55 2.50 11.47 -21.83
N GLU A 56 2.82 12.19 -22.90
CA GLU A 56 1.83 12.98 -23.65
C GLU A 56 0.81 12.09 -24.38
N LEU A 57 1.26 10.96 -24.95
CA LEU A 57 0.39 10.00 -25.63
C LEU A 57 -0.38 9.09 -24.66
N PHE A 58 0.26 8.75 -23.53
CA PHE A 58 -0.27 7.84 -22.50
C PHE A 58 -0.23 8.50 -21.12
N PRO A 59 -1.04 9.55 -20.89
CA PRO A 59 -1.03 10.30 -19.63
C PRO A 59 -1.34 9.40 -18.42
N ASP A 60 -2.20 8.38 -18.61
CA ASP A 60 -2.62 7.45 -17.55
C ASP A 60 -1.49 6.50 -17.08
N GLN A 61 -0.38 6.42 -17.82
CA GLN A 61 0.75 5.54 -17.50
C GLN A 61 1.90 6.24 -16.78
N LYS A 62 1.71 7.52 -16.42
CA LYS A 62 2.72 8.31 -15.70
C LYS A 62 3.04 7.73 -14.33
N ASP A 63 2.04 7.19 -13.65
CA ASP A 63 2.19 6.55 -12.35
C ASP A 63 2.33 5.04 -12.54
N PRO A 64 3.41 4.42 -11.99
CA PRO A 64 3.59 2.99 -12.11
C PRO A 64 2.46 2.25 -11.38
N LEU A 65 2.16 1.03 -11.81
CA LEU A 65 1.27 0.12 -11.11
C LEU A 65 1.98 -1.23 -10.95
N TRP A 66 2.60 -1.42 -9.79
CA TRP A 66 3.33 -2.63 -9.43
C TRP A 66 2.36 -3.81 -9.36
N GLN A 67 2.54 -4.78 -10.26
CA GLN A 67 1.74 -6.00 -10.29
C GLN A 67 2.30 -7.01 -9.28
N ASN A 68 1.60 -8.12 -9.07
CA ASN A 68 2.18 -9.23 -8.34
C ASN A 68 3.19 -9.97 -9.26
N PRO A 69 4.49 -10.06 -8.90
CA PRO A 69 5.47 -10.82 -9.68
C PRO A 69 5.12 -12.30 -9.84
N CYS A 70 4.29 -12.84 -8.95
CA CYS A 70 4.10 -14.26 -8.75
C CYS A 70 2.91 -14.81 -9.52
N ASP A 71 2.02 -13.93 -9.98
CA ASP A 71 0.82 -14.32 -10.72
C ASP A 71 1.12 -14.70 -12.18
N ASP A 72 2.24 -14.23 -12.75
CA ASP A 72 2.68 -14.57 -14.11
C ASP A 72 4.00 -15.36 -14.05
N LYS A 73 4.01 -16.56 -14.64
CA LYS A 73 5.22 -17.39 -14.75
C LYS A 73 6.37 -16.65 -15.43
N ARG A 74 6.09 -15.81 -16.44
CA ARG A 74 7.11 -15.02 -17.14
C ARG A 74 7.78 -14.01 -16.22
N HIS A 75 7.01 -13.37 -15.34
CA HIS A 75 7.54 -12.44 -14.35
C HIS A 75 8.42 -13.15 -13.33
N ARG A 76 8.02 -14.36 -12.89
CA ARG A 76 8.83 -15.20 -12.00
C ARG A 76 10.15 -15.65 -12.65
N ASP A 77 10.11 -16.04 -13.93
CA ASP A 77 11.29 -16.53 -14.65
C ASP A 77 12.36 -15.45 -14.86
N ILE A 78 11.95 -14.18 -14.95
CA ILE A 78 12.86 -13.03 -15.04
C ILE A 78 13.24 -12.44 -13.68
N TRP A 79 12.51 -12.79 -12.61
CA TRP A 79 12.77 -12.27 -11.28
C TRP A 79 14.06 -12.86 -10.69
N SER A 80 14.72 -12.11 -9.80
CA SER A 80 15.93 -12.61 -9.13
C SER A 80 15.61 -13.89 -8.36
N LYS A 81 16.44 -14.93 -8.52
CA LYS A 81 16.30 -16.21 -7.82
C LYS A 81 16.37 -16.08 -6.29
N GLU A 82 16.93 -14.99 -5.80
CA GLU A 82 17.05 -14.67 -4.37
C GLU A 82 15.75 -14.10 -3.79
N LYS A 83 14.78 -13.73 -4.65
CA LYS A 83 13.51 -13.13 -4.24
C LYS A 83 12.40 -14.18 -4.28
N THR A 84 11.57 -14.18 -3.24
CA THR A 84 10.39 -15.03 -3.15
C THR A 84 9.13 -14.20 -2.90
N CYS A 85 8.03 -14.70 -3.45
CA CYS A 85 6.67 -14.24 -3.23
C CYS A 85 6.26 -14.30 -1.76
N ASP A 86 6.87 -15.21 -1.01
CA ASP A 86 6.57 -15.44 0.39
C ASP A 86 6.98 -14.27 1.29
N ARG A 87 7.77 -13.31 0.76
CA ARG A 87 8.15 -12.07 1.46
C ARG A 87 7.10 -10.96 1.40
N LEU A 88 6.04 -11.13 0.62
CA LEU A 88 4.94 -10.15 0.58
C LEU A 88 3.95 -10.40 1.73
N PRO A 89 3.36 -9.33 2.31
CA PRO A 89 2.41 -9.50 3.39
C PRO A 89 1.13 -10.21 2.92
N LYS A 90 0.67 -11.15 3.75
CA LYS A 90 -0.59 -11.88 3.56
C LYS A 90 -1.81 -11.09 4.04
N PHE A 91 -1.60 -10.07 4.85
CA PHE A 91 -2.67 -9.16 5.24
C PHE A 91 -2.15 -7.76 5.57
N LEU A 92 -3.04 -6.78 5.49
CA LEU A 92 -2.76 -5.35 5.71
C LEU A 92 -3.69 -4.80 6.79
N VAL A 93 -3.14 -4.15 7.80
CA VAL A 93 -3.90 -3.34 8.77
C VAL A 93 -3.90 -1.90 8.28
N ILE A 94 -5.03 -1.48 7.69
CA ILE A 94 -5.08 -0.25 6.87
C ILE A 94 -5.41 1.02 7.66
N GLY A 95 -5.80 0.89 8.93
CA GLY A 95 -6.22 2.00 9.79
C GLY A 95 -7.73 2.01 10.07
N PRO A 96 -8.35 3.19 10.22
CA PRO A 96 -7.76 4.54 10.19
C PRO A 96 -6.87 4.88 11.39
N GLN A 97 -6.26 6.07 11.37
CA GLN A 97 -5.49 6.58 12.50
C GLN A 97 -6.38 6.82 13.73
N LYS A 98 -5.79 6.62 14.91
CA LYS A 98 -6.38 6.88 16.23
C LYS A 98 -7.52 5.93 16.63
N THR A 99 -7.55 4.72 16.08
CA THR A 99 -8.54 3.69 16.40
C THR A 99 -7.99 2.50 17.18
N GLY A 100 -6.71 2.54 17.59
CA GLY A 100 -6.07 1.42 18.32
C GLY A 100 -5.20 0.52 17.45
N THR A 101 -4.84 0.94 16.23
CA THR A 101 -4.01 0.16 15.30
C THR A 101 -2.68 -0.31 15.88
N THR A 102 -2.05 0.50 16.74
CA THR A 102 -0.76 0.15 17.37
C THR A 102 -0.96 -0.89 18.48
N ALA A 103 -2.09 -0.86 19.20
CA ALA A 103 -2.43 -1.93 20.14
C ALA A 103 -2.67 -3.27 19.41
N LEU A 104 -3.46 -3.24 18.32
CA LEU A 104 -3.67 -4.42 17.47
C LEU A 104 -2.34 -4.96 16.93
N TYR A 105 -1.46 -4.08 16.45
CA TYR A 105 -0.12 -4.43 15.99
C TYR A 105 0.66 -5.20 17.08
N LEU A 106 0.67 -4.68 18.31
CA LEU A 106 1.38 -5.30 19.43
C LEU A 106 0.80 -6.68 19.78
N PHE A 107 -0.52 -6.85 19.75
CA PHE A 107 -1.14 -8.16 19.98
C PHE A 107 -0.86 -9.14 18.84
N LEU A 108 -0.86 -8.69 17.60
CA LEU A 108 -0.54 -9.54 16.45
C LEU A 108 0.88 -10.12 16.53
N VAL A 109 1.87 -9.30 16.89
CA VAL A 109 3.28 -9.76 16.97
C VAL A 109 3.56 -10.69 18.16
N MET A 110 2.63 -10.83 19.11
CA MET A 110 2.73 -11.84 20.17
C MET A 110 2.51 -13.26 19.65
N HIS A 111 1.83 -13.41 18.50
CA HIS A 111 1.56 -14.72 17.93
C HIS A 111 2.83 -15.29 17.26
N PRO A 112 3.25 -16.53 17.58
CA PRO A 112 4.50 -17.11 17.09
C PRO A 112 4.58 -17.35 15.57
N SER A 113 3.49 -17.13 14.84
CA SER A 113 3.38 -17.40 13.39
C SER A 113 2.98 -16.14 12.61
N ILE A 114 2.85 -15.01 13.28
CA ILE A 114 2.56 -13.72 12.67
C ILE A 114 3.80 -12.85 12.83
N LEU A 115 4.34 -12.39 11.71
CA LEU A 115 5.55 -11.59 11.67
C LEU A 115 5.24 -10.24 11.02
N SER A 116 5.72 -9.18 11.65
CA SER A 116 5.58 -7.83 11.12
C SER A 116 6.78 -7.42 10.26
N ASN A 117 6.64 -6.31 9.54
CA ASN A 117 7.75 -5.59 8.95
C ASN A 117 8.76 -5.10 10.00
N SER A 118 9.98 -4.88 9.53
CA SER A 118 11.05 -4.19 10.26
C SER A 118 10.66 -2.71 10.44
N PRO A 119 11.02 -2.08 11.58
CA PRO A 119 10.67 -0.69 11.82
C PRO A 119 11.48 0.25 10.92
N SER A 120 10.82 1.33 10.49
CA SER A 120 11.42 2.44 9.74
C SER A 120 11.86 3.55 10.70
N PRO A 121 13.04 4.16 10.51
CA PRO A 121 13.47 5.28 11.35
C PRO A 121 12.60 6.54 11.19
N LYS A 122 11.81 6.63 10.11
CA LYS A 122 10.95 7.80 9.82
C LYS A 122 9.49 7.58 10.19
N THR A 123 9.02 6.34 10.05
CA THR A 123 7.60 5.99 10.14
C THR A 123 7.32 4.92 11.19
N PHE A 124 8.33 4.60 12.02
CA PHE A 124 8.26 3.64 13.13
C PHE A 124 7.76 2.28 12.67
N GLU A 125 6.64 1.79 13.20
CA GLU A 125 6.07 0.50 12.82
C GLU A 125 5.45 0.50 11.41
N GLU A 126 5.16 1.66 10.81
CA GLU A 126 4.49 1.75 9.52
C GLU A 126 5.47 1.77 8.33
N VAL A 127 5.19 1.01 7.28
CA VAL A 127 5.99 1.06 6.03
C VAL A 127 5.52 2.20 5.13
N GLN A 128 4.19 2.43 5.10
CA GLN A 128 3.56 3.48 4.29
C GLN A 128 3.94 3.39 2.79
N PHE A 129 3.96 2.19 2.21
CA PHE A 129 4.33 1.96 0.82
C PHE A 129 3.23 2.33 -0.18
N PHE A 130 1.99 1.88 0.03
CA PHE A 130 0.89 2.10 -0.94
C PHE A 130 0.35 3.55 -0.98
N ASN A 131 0.89 4.44 -0.15
CA ASN A 131 0.63 5.88 -0.24
C ASN A 131 1.57 6.54 -1.28
N ARG A 132 1.45 7.85 -1.48
CA ARG A 132 2.16 8.53 -2.58
C ARG A 132 3.69 8.52 -2.49
N ASN A 133 4.28 8.74 -1.32
CA ASN A 133 5.69 9.14 -1.28
C ASN A 133 6.67 7.98 -1.45
N ASN A 134 6.33 6.79 -0.92
CA ASN A 134 7.25 5.65 -0.92
C ASN A 134 7.00 4.68 -2.09
N TYR A 135 5.82 4.72 -2.71
CA TYR A 135 5.43 3.77 -3.74
C TYR A 135 6.36 3.75 -4.96
N HIS A 136 6.89 4.91 -5.35
CA HIS A 136 7.82 5.03 -6.48
C HIS A 136 9.21 4.45 -6.21
N ARG A 137 9.52 4.06 -4.97
CA ARG A 137 10.79 3.39 -4.62
C ARG A 137 10.86 1.94 -5.11
N GLY A 138 9.72 1.39 -5.57
CA GLY A 138 9.63 0.06 -6.15
C GLY A 138 9.36 -1.04 -5.14
N ILE A 139 9.06 -2.23 -5.68
CA ILE A 139 8.67 -3.42 -4.90
C ILE A 139 9.84 -3.93 -4.06
N ASP A 140 11.07 -3.82 -4.56
CA ASP A 140 12.27 -4.23 -3.84
C ASP A 140 12.42 -3.48 -2.52
N TRP A 141 12.27 -2.14 -2.57
CA TRP A 141 12.28 -1.31 -1.38
C TRP A 141 11.22 -1.74 -0.37
N TYR A 142 10.04 -2.16 -0.84
CA TYR A 142 8.97 -2.65 0.02
C TYR A 142 9.28 -4.01 0.64
N MET A 143 9.81 -4.94 -0.16
CA MET A 143 10.16 -6.29 0.30
C MET A 143 11.31 -6.30 1.30
N ASP A 144 12.22 -5.34 1.23
CA ASP A 144 13.34 -5.21 2.16
C ASP A 144 12.89 -4.97 3.62
N PHE A 145 11.65 -4.52 3.83
CA PHE A 145 11.07 -4.40 5.17
C PHE A 145 10.71 -5.76 5.79
N PHE A 146 10.47 -6.78 4.98
CA PHE A 146 9.99 -8.06 5.47
C PHE A 146 11.14 -9.07 5.61
N PRO A 147 11.16 -9.85 6.71
CA PRO A 147 12.14 -10.91 6.87
C PRO A 147 12.03 -11.94 5.74
N VAL A 148 13.10 -12.69 5.49
CA VAL A 148 13.03 -13.86 4.62
C VAL A 148 12.31 -14.96 5.40
N PRO A 149 11.16 -15.48 4.91
CA PRO A 149 10.45 -16.56 5.59
C PRO A 149 11.35 -17.78 5.75
N SER A 150 11.25 -18.44 6.89
CA SER A 150 11.96 -19.71 7.07
C SER A 150 11.27 -20.80 6.24
N ASN A 151 12.03 -21.76 5.69
CA ASN A 151 11.45 -22.91 4.97
C ASN A 151 10.61 -23.85 5.86
N VAL A 152 10.51 -23.58 7.16
CA VAL A 152 9.96 -24.49 8.17
C VAL A 152 8.60 -23.97 8.70
N THR A 153 8.32 -22.68 8.58
CA THR A 153 7.15 -22.05 9.21
C THR A 153 6.17 -21.47 8.19
N THR A 154 4.87 -21.64 8.45
CA THR A 154 3.79 -20.94 7.74
C THR A 154 3.70 -19.50 8.24
N ASP A 155 4.74 -18.70 8.00
CA ASP A 155 4.78 -17.32 8.49
C ASP A 155 3.69 -16.48 7.81
N PHE A 156 2.93 -15.74 8.61
CA PHE A 156 1.97 -14.74 8.18
C PHE A 156 2.60 -13.36 8.32
N LEU A 157 3.15 -12.88 7.22
CA LEU A 157 3.67 -11.52 7.14
C LEU A 157 2.53 -10.51 7.07
N PHE A 158 2.67 -9.40 7.79
CA PHE A 158 1.75 -8.28 7.71
C PHE A 158 2.46 -6.94 7.84
N GLU A 159 1.79 -5.89 7.38
CA GLU A 159 2.13 -4.52 7.74
C GLU A 159 0.92 -3.77 8.29
N LYS A 160 1.21 -2.73 9.07
CA LYS A 160 0.22 -1.80 9.59
C LYS A 160 0.56 -0.40 9.12
N SER A 161 -0.33 0.24 8.37
CA SER A 161 -0.14 1.60 7.86
C SER A 161 -1.48 2.32 7.89
N ALA A 162 -1.72 3.11 8.94
CA ALA A 162 -3.05 3.70 9.20
C ALA A 162 -3.47 4.77 8.17
N ASN A 163 -2.52 5.25 7.38
CA ASN A 163 -2.74 6.18 6.28
C ASN A 163 -3.36 5.51 5.03
N TYR A 164 -3.39 4.19 4.96
CA TYR A 164 -3.97 3.47 3.81
C TYR A 164 -5.47 3.63 3.73
N PHE A 165 -6.18 3.61 4.86
CA PHE A 165 -7.64 3.63 4.93
C PHE A 165 -8.26 4.78 4.13
N HIS A 166 -7.76 6.00 4.33
CA HIS A 166 -8.30 7.20 3.69
C HIS A 166 -7.62 7.55 2.36
N SER A 167 -6.54 6.85 1.97
CA SER A 167 -5.84 7.07 0.70
C SER A 167 -6.71 6.65 -0.49
N GLU A 168 -6.77 7.49 -1.53
CA GLU A 168 -7.51 7.19 -2.77
C GLU A 168 -6.80 6.15 -3.64
N GLU A 169 -5.47 6.14 -3.63
CA GLU A 169 -4.66 5.29 -4.52
C GLU A 169 -4.30 3.94 -3.89
N ALA A 170 -4.30 3.86 -2.56
CA ALA A 170 -3.83 2.68 -1.83
C ALA A 170 -4.62 1.40 -2.18
N PRO A 171 -5.97 1.40 -2.26
CA PRO A 171 -6.73 0.19 -2.60
C PRO A 171 -6.32 -0.43 -3.95
N LYS A 172 -6.23 0.41 -4.98
CA LYS A 172 -5.83 -0.01 -6.34
C LYS A 172 -4.41 -0.57 -6.37
N ARG A 173 -3.48 0.13 -5.71
CA ARG A 173 -2.06 -0.29 -5.65
C ARG A 173 -1.88 -1.58 -4.86
N ALA A 174 -2.56 -1.70 -3.72
CA ALA A 174 -2.52 -2.89 -2.88
C ALA A 174 -3.13 -4.10 -3.61
N ALA A 175 -4.28 -3.96 -4.26
CA ALA A 175 -4.90 -5.04 -5.01
C ALA A 175 -4.06 -5.48 -6.22
N SER A 176 -3.32 -4.55 -6.83
CA SER A 176 -2.40 -4.87 -7.92
C SER A 176 -1.20 -5.71 -7.46
N LEU A 177 -0.61 -5.40 -6.30
CA LEU A 177 0.59 -6.08 -5.80
C LEU A 177 0.28 -7.33 -4.96
N VAL A 178 -0.72 -7.25 -4.08
CA VAL A 178 -1.12 -8.29 -3.12
C VAL A 178 -2.63 -8.57 -3.20
N PRO A 179 -3.16 -9.04 -4.35
CA PRO A 179 -4.60 -9.23 -4.57
C PRO A 179 -5.26 -10.21 -3.58
N LYS A 180 -4.48 -11.16 -3.07
CA LYS A 180 -4.96 -12.21 -2.13
C LYS A 180 -4.82 -11.78 -0.66
N ALA A 181 -4.32 -10.59 -0.37
CA ALA A 181 -4.14 -10.13 0.99
C ALA A 181 -5.49 -9.93 1.68
N LYS A 182 -5.57 -10.29 2.96
CA LYS A 182 -6.69 -9.91 3.81
C LYS A 182 -6.52 -8.47 4.29
N ILE A 183 -7.60 -7.75 4.46
CA ILE A 183 -7.65 -6.33 4.84
C ILE A 183 -8.31 -6.26 6.21
N ILE A 184 -7.64 -5.61 7.16
CA ILE A 184 -8.17 -5.40 8.51
C ILE A 184 -8.26 -3.90 8.77
N THR A 185 -9.42 -3.44 9.21
CA THR A 185 -9.66 -2.06 9.64
C THR A 185 -10.28 -2.04 11.03
N ILE A 186 -10.01 -0.99 11.81
CA ILE A 186 -10.53 -0.84 13.17
C ILE A 186 -11.31 0.47 13.24
N LEU A 187 -12.56 0.41 13.63
CA LEU A 187 -13.44 1.58 13.75
C LEU A 187 -13.76 1.85 15.22
N ILE A 188 -13.85 3.12 15.58
CA ILE A 188 -14.42 3.59 16.85
C ILE A 188 -15.44 4.69 16.52
N ASP A 189 -16.07 5.29 17.53
CA ASP A 189 -16.91 6.46 17.30
C ASP A 189 -16.13 7.55 16.51
N PRO A 190 -16.67 8.05 15.39
CA PRO A 190 -15.96 9.00 14.53
C PRO A 190 -15.67 10.34 15.24
N SER A 191 -16.50 10.75 16.19
CA SER A 191 -16.28 11.93 17.02
C SER A 191 -15.10 11.73 17.97
N ASP A 192 -15.02 10.58 18.64
CA ASP A 192 -13.89 10.22 19.51
C ASP A 192 -12.59 10.11 18.71
N ARG A 193 -12.65 9.51 17.52
CA ARG A 193 -11.52 9.40 16.60
C ARG A 193 -11.03 10.79 16.16
N ALA A 194 -11.94 11.69 15.82
CA ALA A 194 -11.61 13.07 15.44
C ALA A 194 -10.98 13.84 16.61
N TYR A 195 -11.52 13.69 17.82
CA TYR A 195 -10.98 14.31 19.02
C TYR A 195 -9.59 13.78 19.38
N SER A 196 -9.39 12.46 19.29
CA SER A 196 -8.09 11.82 19.50
C SER A 196 -7.04 12.28 18.50
N TRP A 197 -7.44 12.55 17.25
CA TRP A 197 -6.55 13.15 16.25
C TRP A 197 -6.19 14.60 16.58
N TYR A 198 -7.17 15.41 16.99
CA TYR A 198 -6.91 16.78 17.45
C TYR A 198 -5.93 16.81 18.63
N GLN A 199 -6.13 15.96 19.65
CA GLN A 199 -5.22 15.85 20.79
C GLN A 199 -3.82 15.38 20.38
N HIS A 200 -3.74 14.46 19.42
CA HIS A 200 -2.46 14.03 18.84
C HIS A 200 -1.73 15.16 18.13
N GLN A 201 -2.44 16.03 17.39
CA GLN A 201 -1.82 17.20 16.78
C GLN A 201 -1.33 18.20 17.83
N ARG A 202 -2.09 18.40 18.91
CA ARG A 202 -1.65 19.25 20.04
C ARG A 202 -0.39 18.71 20.72
N SER A 203 -0.29 17.41 20.93
CA SER A 203 0.90 16.80 21.55
C SER A 203 2.15 16.89 20.66
N HIS A 204 1.96 17.07 19.35
CA HIS A 204 3.03 17.33 18.37
C HIS A 204 3.24 18.83 18.12
N GLU A 205 2.70 19.69 19.00
CA GLU A 205 2.87 21.15 18.95
C GLU A 205 2.40 21.78 17.63
N ASP A 206 1.39 21.19 16.98
CA ASP A 206 0.78 21.75 15.77
C ASP A 206 0.21 23.15 16.06
N PRO A 207 0.68 24.21 15.38
CA PRO A 207 0.30 25.58 15.70
C PRO A 207 -1.21 25.83 15.62
N ALA A 208 -1.90 25.20 14.67
CA ALA A 208 -3.34 25.35 14.51
C ALA A 208 -4.08 24.64 15.66
N ALA A 209 -3.62 23.45 16.07
CA ALA A 209 -4.25 22.70 17.15
C ALA A 209 -4.04 23.36 18.53
N LEU A 210 -2.93 24.07 18.73
CA LEU A 210 -2.67 24.85 19.95
C LEU A 210 -3.46 26.17 19.99
N LYS A 211 -3.69 26.79 18.83
CA LYS A 211 -4.38 28.07 18.70
C LYS A 211 -5.90 27.96 18.79
N PHE A 212 -6.48 26.91 18.22
CA PHE A 212 -7.93 26.73 18.13
C PHE A 212 -8.41 25.59 19.01
N SER A 213 -9.55 25.76 19.67
CA SER A 213 -10.25 24.71 20.40
C SER A 213 -10.83 23.65 19.46
N PHE A 214 -11.09 22.45 19.98
CA PHE A 214 -11.69 21.38 19.16
C PHE A 214 -13.04 21.80 18.56
N TYR A 215 -13.87 22.52 19.32
CA TYR A 215 -15.16 23.02 18.84
C TYR A 215 -14.99 23.95 17.63
N GLU A 216 -14.08 24.92 17.71
CA GLU A 216 -13.78 25.83 16.59
C GLU A 216 -13.26 25.09 15.35
N VAL A 217 -12.47 24.03 15.55
CA VAL A 217 -11.99 23.17 14.45
C VAL A 217 -13.15 22.48 13.75
N ILE A 218 -14.03 21.80 14.48
CA ILE A 218 -15.12 21.04 13.86
C ILE A 218 -16.20 21.95 13.27
N SER A 219 -16.46 23.11 13.87
CA SER A 219 -17.45 24.10 13.41
C SER A 219 -16.91 25.08 12.36
N ALA A 220 -15.68 24.89 11.87
CA ALA A 220 -15.06 25.81 10.94
C ALA A 220 -15.85 25.88 9.62
N GLY A 221 -16.28 27.11 9.27
CA GLY A 221 -17.00 27.38 8.03
C GLY A 221 -16.08 27.56 6.81
N PRO A 222 -16.65 27.75 5.60
CA PRO A 222 -15.88 27.91 4.36
C PRO A 222 -14.91 29.10 4.36
N ARG A 223 -15.23 30.16 5.12
CA ARG A 223 -14.44 31.40 5.25
C ARG A 223 -13.36 31.34 6.34
N ALA A 224 -13.25 30.21 7.06
CA ALA A 224 -12.25 30.03 8.09
C ALA A 224 -10.81 30.04 7.52
N PRO A 225 -9.81 30.40 8.33
CA PRO A 225 -8.39 30.34 7.95
C PRO A 225 -8.02 28.99 7.34
N SER A 226 -7.08 29.00 6.38
CA SER A 226 -6.63 27.78 5.69
C SER A 226 -6.07 26.74 6.65
N GLU A 227 -5.29 27.16 7.65
CA GLU A 227 -4.73 26.30 8.71
C GLU A 227 -5.83 25.57 9.50
N LEU A 228 -6.90 26.29 9.88
CA LEU A 228 -8.02 25.74 10.63
C LEU A 228 -8.81 24.73 9.79
N ARG A 229 -9.09 25.07 8.52
CA ARG A 229 -9.77 24.15 7.60
C ARG A 229 -8.93 22.91 7.27
N ALA A 230 -7.61 23.05 7.19
CA ALA A 230 -6.71 21.91 6.98
C ALA A 230 -6.75 20.95 8.17
N LEU A 231 -6.71 21.48 9.40
CA LEU A 231 -6.84 20.68 10.62
C LEU A 231 -8.22 20.01 10.71
N GLN A 232 -9.30 20.76 10.45
CA GLN A 232 -10.67 20.24 10.40
C GLN A 232 -10.78 19.05 9.43
N LYS A 233 -10.29 19.20 8.21
CA LYS A 233 -10.32 18.11 7.21
C LYS A 233 -9.59 16.87 7.71
N ARG A 234 -8.42 17.01 8.33
CA ARG A 234 -7.66 15.86 8.88
C ARG A 234 -8.39 15.20 10.07
N CYS A 235 -9.13 15.97 10.87
CA CYS A 235 -9.98 15.45 11.95
C CYS A 235 -11.21 14.70 11.41
N LEU A 236 -11.95 15.30 10.47
CA LEU A 236 -13.28 14.81 10.09
C LEU A 236 -13.27 13.81 8.92
N VAL A 237 -12.50 14.08 7.87
CA VAL A 237 -12.57 13.30 6.61
C VAL A 237 -12.26 11.82 6.83
N PRO A 238 -11.19 11.42 7.56
CA PRO A 238 -10.94 10.00 7.77
C PRO A 238 -11.97 9.29 8.67
N GLY A 239 -12.92 10.04 9.25
CA GLY A 239 -14.11 9.51 9.95
C GLY A 239 -15.26 9.11 9.01
N TRP A 240 -15.17 9.37 7.71
CA TRP A 240 -16.17 8.97 6.71
C TRP A 240 -16.01 7.49 6.33
N TYR A 241 -16.21 6.61 7.32
CA TYR A 241 -15.86 5.20 7.22
C TYR A 241 -16.52 4.50 6.04
N ALA A 242 -17.82 4.71 5.80
CA ALA A 242 -18.54 4.11 4.69
C ALA A 242 -17.90 4.44 3.33
N SER A 243 -17.66 5.73 3.04
CA SER A 243 -17.04 6.16 1.78
C SER A 243 -15.63 5.58 1.60
N HIS A 244 -14.88 5.42 2.68
CA HIS A 244 -13.54 4.86 2.60
C HIS A 244 -13.58 3.34 2.39
N ILE A 245 -14.44 2.63 3.11
CA ILE A 245 -14.63 1.18 2.98
C ILE A 245 -15.16 0.82 1.58
N GLU A 246 -16.11 1.58 1.04
CA GLU A 246 -16.60 1.39 -0.34
C GLU A 246 -15.47 1.40 -1.36
N ARG A 247 -14.49 2.31 -1.22
CA ARG A 247 -13.32 2.33 -2.12
C ARG A 247 -12.45 1.09 -2.00
N TRP A 248 -12.32 0.51 -0.80
CA TRP A 248 -11.62 -0.76 -0.62
C TRP A 248 -12.41 -1.92 -1.22
N LEU A 249 -13.72 -1.92 -1.07
CA LEU A 249 -14.63 -2.96 -1.60
C LEU A 249 -14.69 -3.00 -3.13
N VAL A 250 -14.32 -1.93 -3.84
CA VAL A 250 -14.15 -1.93 -5.30
C VAL A 250 -13.07 -2.92 -5.75
N TYR A 251 -12.03 -3.12 -4.93
CA TYR A 251 -10.86 -3.93 -5.29
C TYR A 251 -10.72 -5.22 -4.49
N PHE A 252 -11.20 -5.24 -3.25
CA PHE A 252 -11.17 -6.40 -2.37
C PHE A 252 -12.59 -6.87 -2.07
N PRO A 253 -12.91 -8.15 -2.27
CA PRO A 253 -14.24 -8.67 -1.98
C PRO A 253 -14.51 -8.64 -0.46
N PRO A 254 -15.78 -8.60 -0.02
CA PRO A 254 -16.13 -8.49 1.40
C PRO A 254 -15.51 -9.56 2.31
N PHE A 255 -15.33 -10.79 1.82
CA PHE A 255 -14.71 -11.88 2.60
C PHE A 255 -13.21 -11.68 2.86
N GLN A 256 -12.55 -10.77 2.13
CA GLN A 256 -11.17 -10.36 2.41
C GLN A 256 -11.10 -9.17 3.36
N LEU A 257 -12.22 -8.62 3.85
CA LEU A 257 -12.23 -7.43 4.70
C LEU A 257 -12.83 -7.75 6.08
N LEU A 258 -12.05 -7.51 7.13
CA LEU A 258 -12.49 -7.59 8.53
C LEU A 258 -12.58 -6.18 9.13
N ILE A 259 -13.73 -5.87 9.73
CA ILE A 259 -13.98 -4.63 10.45
C ILE A 259 -14.01 -4.96 11.94
N ILE A 260 -13.03 -4.43 12.68
CA ILE A 260 -12.90 -4.60 14.12
C ILE A 260 -13.58 -3.44 14.84
N ASP A 261 -14.36 -3.76 15.87
CA ASP A 261 -14.82 -2.78 16.86
C ASP A 261 -13.65 -2.40 17.79
N GLY A 262 -13.19 -1.16 17.69
CA GLY A 262 -12.11 -0.64 18.51
C GLY A 262 -12.48 -0.42 19.97
N GLN A 263 -13.77 -0.29 20.31
CA GLN A 263 -14.22 -0.28 21.71
C GLN A 263 -14.10 -1.68 22.31
N GLN A 264 -14.48 -2.71 21.56
CA GLN A 264 -14.28 -4.11 21.97
C GLN A 264 -12.80 -4.44 22.08
N LEU A 265 -11.97 -4.02 21.12
CA LEU A 265 -10.51 -4.22 21.18
C LEU A 265 -9.89 -3.61 22.46
N ARG A 266 -10.46 -2.52 22.98
CA ARG A 266 -10.00 -1.89 24.22
C ARG A 266 -10.48 -2.60 25.48
N THR A 267 -11.70 -3.14 25.47
CA THR A 267 -12.38 -3.68 26.67
C THR A 267 -12.21 -5.19 26.81
N ASP A 268 -12.19 -5.90 25.70
CA ASP A 268 -12.04 -7.35 25.58
C ASP A 268 -11.18 -7.70 24.35
N PRO A 269 -9.85 -7.44 24.42
CA PRO A 269 -8.95 -7.69 23.29
C PRO A 269 -8.85 -9.18 22.94
N ALA A 270 -9.01 -10.09 23.91
CA ALA A 270 -8.87 -11.53 23.69
C ALA A 270 -9.91 -12.06 22.69
N THR A 271 -11.18 -11.64 22.84
CA THR A 271 -12.25 -12.02 21.91
C THR A 271 -12.00 -11.48 20.49
N VAL A 272 -11.56 -10.22 20.38
CA VAL A 272 -11.23 -9.62 19.08
C VAL A 272 -10.06 -10.37 18.42
N MET A 273 -9.03 -10.71 19.18
CA MET A 273 -7.89 -11.44 18.64
C MET A 273 -8.23 -12.89 18.25
N ASP A 274 -9.17 -13.54 18.91
CA ASP A 274 -9.72 -14.83 18.47
C ASP A 274 -10.45 -14.72 17.11
N GLU A 275 -11.27 -13.68 16.93
CA GLU A 275 -11.89 -13.37 15.63
C GLU A 275 -10.85 -13.11 14.53
N VAL A 276 -9.83 -12.31 14.83
CA VAL A 276 -8.73 -12.02 13.90
C VAL A 276 -8.00 -13.30 13.51
N GLN A 277 -7.71 -14.20 14.45
CA GLN A 277 -7.07 -15.47 14.14
C GLN A 277 -7.92 -16.35 13.22
N LYS A 278 -9.22 -16.46 13.50
CA LYS A 278 -10.17 -17.21 12.66
C LYS A 278 -10.28 -16.60 11.28
N PHE A 279 -10.39 -15.28 11.19
CA PHE A 279 -10.44 -14.55 9.93
C PHE A 279 -9.16 -14.77 9.13
N LEU A 280 -7.98 -14.75 9.76
CA LEU A 280 -6.71 -15.00 9.09
C LEU A 280 -6.52 -16.47 8.72
N GLY A 281 -7.12 -17.40 9.47
CA GLY A 281 -6.90 -18.84 9.32
C GLY A 281 -5.48 -19.23 9.73
N VAL A 282 -4.93 -18.54 10.73
CA VAL A 282 -3.56 -18.79 11.23
C VAL A 282 -3.54 -20.01 12.15
N SER A 283 -2.45 -20.76 12.11
CA SER A 283 -2.19 -21.93 12.94
C SER A 283 -0.76 -21.92 13.45
N PRO A 284 -0.47 -22.35 14.70
CA PRO A 284 -1.42 -22.86 15.70
C PRO A 284 -2.28 -21.73 16.30
N HIS A 285 -3.38 -22.10 16.95
CA HIS A 285 -4.20 -21.13 17.69
C HIS A 285 -3.45 -20.63 18.93
N TYR A 286 -3.42 -19.32 19.15
CA TYR A 286 -2.79 -18.65 20.26
C TYR A 286 -3.83 -18.14 21.27
N ASN A 287 -3.67 -18.51 22.53
CA ASN A 287 -4.59 -18.13 23.60
C ASN A 287 -4.27 -16.71 24.12
N TYR A 288 -4.93 -15.71 23.53
CA TYR A 288 -4.78 -14.31 23.95
C TYR A 288 -5.35 -14.00 25.34
N SER A 289 -6.25 -14.83 25.87
CA SER A 289 -6.83 -14.61 27.20
C SER A 289 -5.78 -14.75 28.30
N GLU A 290 -4.84 -15.68 28.14
CA GLU A 290 -3.72 -15.86 29.09
C GLU A 290 -2.62 -14.83 28.89
N ALA A 291 -2.43 -14.36 27.65
CA ALA A 291 -1.34 -13.47 27.30
C ALA A 291 -1.63 -11.99 27.58
N LEU A 292 -2.91 -11.62 27.71
CA LEU A 292 -3.37 -10.23 27.89
C LEU A 292 -3.98 -9.94 29.27
N THR A 293 -4.07 -10.95 30.16
CA THR A 293 -4.32 -10.78 31.60
C THR A 293 -3.07 -10.32 32.34
#